data_AF-A0A402D4E2-F1
#
_entry.id   AF-A0A402D4E2-F1
#
_cell.length_a   1.000
_cell.length_b   1.000
_cell.length_c   1.000
_cell.angle_alpha   90.00
_cell.angle_beta   90.00
_cell.angle_gamma   90.00
#
_symmetry.space_group_name_H-M   'P 1'
#
loop_
_entity.id
_entity.type
_entity.pdbx_description
1 polymer ?
#
loop_
_entity_poly.entity_id
_entity_poly.type
_entity_poly.pdbx_seq_one_letter_code
_entity_poly.pdbx_strand_id
1 'polypeptide(L)'
;MKRLNFTFDDETSELLDQISEAYYHGNKSLTVRAALESLATHLGHAGWVISGYAPLLLDHQENCHSCGKTYPEGDILYRPVFKRGHAPGALENIPKEDWLDCPTCVEQRPS
;
A
#
# COMPACT_ATOMS: atom_id res chain seq x y z
N MET A 1 9.31 -17.21 19.21
CA MET A 1 9.56 -17.54 17.78
C MET A 1 9.30 -19.04 17.58
N LYS A 2 8.79 -19.46 16.41
CA LYS A 2 8.78 -20.88 15.99
C LYS A 2 9.87 -21.07 14.93
N ARG A 3 10.67 -22.13 15.03
CA ARG A 3 11.65 -22.48 14.00
C ARG A 3 10.97 -23.34 12.94
N LEU A 4 10.98 -22.88 11.70
CA LEU A 4 10.63 -23.66 10.51
C LEU A 4 11.94 -23.96 9.77
N ASN A 5 12.08 -25.17 9.26
CA ASN A 5 13.18 -25.53 8.37
C ASN A 5 12.59 -25.66 6.97
N PHE A 6 13.09 -24.86 6.04
CA PHE A 6 12.74 -24.93 4.62
C PHE A 6 13.90 -25.56 3.87
N THR A 7 13.59 -26.26 2.78
CA THR A 7 14.58 -26.68 1.79
C THR A 7 14.32 -25.86 0.54
N PHE A 8 15.36 -25.23 0.03
CA PHE A 8 15.37 -24.52 -1.25
C PHE A 8 16.20 -25.33 -2.24
N ASP A 9 15.85 -25.25 -3.52
CA ASP A 9 16.78 -25.58 -4.60
C ASP A 9 17.90 -24.53 -4.71
N ASP A 10 18.94 -24.86 -5.46
CA ASP A 10 20.15 -24.03 -5.58
C ASP A 10 19.81 -22.65 -6.19
N GLU A 11 18.95 -22.60 -7.22
CA GLU A 11 18.50 -21.35 -7.85
C GLU A 11 17.77 -20.42 -6.85
N THR A 12 16.85 -20.98 -6.06
CA THR A 12 16.12 -20.23 -5.03
C THR A 12 17.05 -19.78 -3.90
N SER A 13 18.06 -20.58 -3.55
CA SER A 13 19.06 -20.19 -2.55
C SER A 13 19.96 -19.06 -3.05
N GLU A 14 20.43 -19.10 -4.30
CA GLU A 14 21.22 -18.02 -4.89
C GLU A 14 20.42 -16.72 -4.99
N LEU A 15 19.14 -16.79 -5.39
CA LEU A 15 18.25 -15.63 -5.45
C LEU A 15 18.02 -15.00 -4.07
N LEU A 16 17.79 -15.83 -3.04
CA LEU A 16 17.66 -15.35 -1.65
C LEU A 16 18.93 -14.64 -1.19
N ASP A 17 20.11 -15.16 -1.56
CA ASP A 17 21.39 -14.61 -1.16
C ASP A 17 21.63 -13.25 -1.82
N GLN A 18 21.45 -13.15 -3.15
CA GLN A 18 21.55 -11.91 -3.92
C GLN A 18 20.64 -10.81 -3.37
N ILE A 19 19.35 -11.11 -3.14
CA ILE A 19 18.39 -10.14 -2.59
C ILE A 19 18.78 -9.76 -1.15
N SER A 20 19.22 -10.73 -0.34
CA SER A 20 19.58 -10.45 1.05
C SER A 20 20.81 -9.56 1.16
N GLU A 21 21.84 -9.74 0.32
CA GLU A 21 23.02 -8.89 0.30
C GLU A 21 22.69 -7.49 -0.20
N ALA A 22 21.96 -7.38 -1.32
CA ALA A 22 21.64 -6.10 -1.96
C ALA A 22 20.74 -5.19 -1.10
N TYR A 23 19.77 -5.75 -0.37
CA TYR A 23 18.71 -4.98 0.30
C TYR A 23 18.57 -5.20 1.81
N TYR A 24 19.15 -6.27 2.37
CA TYR A 24 18.92 -6.68 3.77
C TYR A 24 20.23 -7.04 4.52
N HIS A 25 21.38 -6.58 4.04
CA HIS A 25 22.71 -6.80 4.65
C HIS A 25 23.04 -8.29 4.93
N GLY A 26 22.68 -9.18 4.01
CA GLY A 26 22.86 -10.63 4.13
C GLY A 26 21.87 -11.33 5.07
N ASN A 27 20.87 -10.61 5.62
CA ASN A 27 19.91 -11.19 6.55
C ASN A 27 18.79 -11.94 5.80
N LYS A 28 19.07 -13.20 5.45
CA LYS A 28 18.14 -14.11 4.77
C LYS A 28 16.78 -14.25 5.50
N SER A 29 16.77 -14.24 6.84
CA SER A 29 15.53 -14.34 7.63
C SER A 29 14.64 -13.10 7.48
N LEU A 30 15.25 -11.91 7.47
CA LEU A 30 14.56 -10.64 7.21
C LEU A 30 14.05 -10.58 5.77
N THR A 31 14.85 -11.08 4.82
CA THR A 31 14.50 -11.14 3.39
C THR A 31 13.28 -12.03 3.15
N VAL A 32 13.26 -13.25 3.73
CA VAL A 32 12.09 -14.15 3.65
C VAL A 32 10.86 -13.51 4.32
N ARG A 33 11.02 -12.80 5.44
CA ARG A 33 9.90 -12.07 6.06
C ARG A 33 9.35 -10.98 5.13
N ALA A 34 10.21 -10.11 4.59
CA ALA A 34 9.81 -9.03 3.70
C ALA A 34 9.19 -9.56 2.39
N ALA A 35 9.70 -10.68 1.86
CA ALA A 35 9.10 -11.38 0.73
C ALA A 35 7.71 -11.93 1.06
N LEU A 36 7.49 -12.53 2.24
CA LEU A 36 6.17 -12.99 2.69
C LEU A 36 5.21 -11.84 3.00
N GLU A 37 5.69 -10.72 3.55
CA GLU A 37 4.90 -9.50 3.79
C GLU A 37 4.47 -8.85 2.46
N SER A 38 5.41 -8.72 1.50
CA SER A 38 5.10 -8.28 0.13
C SER A 38 4.15 -9.24 -0.57
N LEU A 39 4.37 -10.56 -0.46
CA LEU A 39 3.49 -11.55 -1.06
C LEU A 39 2.10 -11.54 -0.41
N ALA A 40 1.97 -11.29 0.89
CA ALA A 40 0.67 -11.15 1.56
C ALA A 40 -0.09 -9.89 1.10
N THR A 41 0.62 -8.78 0.89
CA THR A 41 0.11 -7.56 0.24
C THR A 41 -0.45 -7.87 -1.15
N HIS A 42 0.29 -8.63 -1.98
CA HIS A 42 -0.08 -8.92 -3.36
C HIS A 42 -1.09 -10.08 -3.53
N LEU A 43 -1.08 -11.10 -2.66
CA LEU A 43 -1.99 -12.27 -2.75
C LEU A 43 -3.40 -11.99 -2.21
N GLY A 44 -3.58 -10.88 -1.48
CA GLY A 44 -4.90 -10.39 -1.12
C GLY A 44 -4.96 -9.80 0.28
N HIS A 45 -4.86 -8.47 0.36
CA HIS A 45 -5.33 -7.75 1.52
C HIS A 45 -6.77 -8.13 1.87
N ALA A 46 -7.02 -8.38 3.16
CA ALA A 46 -8.35 -8.50 3.71
C ALA A 46 -9.00 -7.10 3.80
N GLY A 47 -9.59 -6.65 2.70
CA GLY A 47 -10.18 -5.31 2.58
C GLY A 47 -10.06 -4.77 1.16
N TRP A 48 -9.61 -3.53 1.04
CA TRP A 48 -9.44 -2.77 -0.20
C TRP A 48 -8.04 -2.15 -0.25
N VAL A 49 -7.61 -1.72 -1.43
CA VAL A 49 -6.37 -0.95 -1.64
C VAL A 49 -6.67 0.31 -2.43
N ILE A 50 -5.85 1.34 -2.28
CA ILE A 50 -5.86 2.50 -3.19
C ILE A 50 -5.11 2.05 -4.46
N SER A 51 -5.74 2.13 -5.63
CA SER A 51 -5.15 1.72 -6.91
C SER A 51 -4.89 2.89 -7.86
N GLY A 52 -4.95 4.12 -7.34
CA GLY A 52 -4.85 5.36 -8.10
C GLY A 52 -5.70 6.46 -7.47
N TYR A 53 -5.71 7.62 -8.11
CA TYR A 53 -6.38 8.82 -7.63
C TYR A 53 -7.11 9.54 -8.77
N ALA A 54 -8.30 10.06 -8.50
CA ALA A 54 -9.09 10.85 -9.44
C ALA A 54 -9.13 12.32 -8.97
N PRO A 55 -8.81 13.31 -9.84
CA PRO A 55 -8.88 14.72 -9.48
C PRO A 55 -10.35 15.14 -9.31
N LEU A 56 -10.59 16.01 -8.33
CA LEU A 56 -11.87 16.64 -8.03
C LEU A 56 -11.65 18.14 -7.87
N LEU A 57 -12.38 18.94 -8.66
CA LEU A 57 -12.48 20.39 -8.45
C LEU A 57 -13.41 20.63 -7.26
N LEU A 58 -12.95 21.38 -6.27
CA LEU A 58 -13.73 21.71 -5.08
C LEU A 58 -14.82 22.74 -5.39
N ASP A 59 -16.07 22.42 -5.03
CA ASP A 59 -17.24 23.32 -5.06
C ASP A 59 -17.53 23.97 -3.69
N HIS A 60 -16.72 23.66 -2.67
CA HIS A 60 -16.71 24.29 -1.36
C HIS A 60 -15.33 24.14 -0.70
N GLN A 61 -15.10 24.85 0.41
CA GLN A 61 -13.90 24.65 1.21
C GLN A 61 -13.96 23.31 1.95
N GLU A 62 -12.92 22.49 1.90
CA GLU A 62 -12.72 21.40 2.87
C GLU A 62 -11.22 21.09 3.07
N ASN A 63 -10.91 19.96 3.70
CA ASN A 63 -9.60 19.63 4.22
C ASN A 63 -9.00 18.38 3.56
N CYS A 64 -7.69 18.39 3.38
CA CYS A 64 -6.93 17.19 3.01
C CYS A 64 -6.99 16.15 4.14
N HIS A 65 -7.50 14.96 3.84
CA HIS A 65 -7.62 13.85 4.78
C HIS A 65 -6.26 13.45 5.40
N SER A 66 -5.18 13.44 4.61
CA SER A 66 -3.84 13.07 5.10
C SER A 66 -3.18 14.09 6.03
N CYS A 67 -3.35 15.40 5.80
CA CYS A 67 -2.56 16.43 6.49
C CYS A 67 -3.39 17.50 7.21
N GLY A 68 -4.73 17.42 7.16
CA GLY A 68 -5.65 18.36 7.80
C GLY A 68 -5.62 19.78 7.24
N LYS A 69 -4.80 20.07 6.23
CA LYS A 69 -4.73 21.40 5.62
C LYS A 69 -6.00 21.69 4.83
N THR A 70 -6.57 22.85 5.06
CA THR A 70 -7.74 23.39 4.36
C THR A 70 -7.37 23.93 2.97
N TYR A 71 -8.27 23.71 2.00
CA TYR A 71 -8.19 24.20 0.63
C TYR A 71 -9.52 24.89 0.25
N PRO A 72 -9.48 26.04 -0.44
CA PRO A 72 -10.68 26.78 -0.84
C PRO A 72 -11.43 26.12 -2.01
N GLU A 73 -12.66 26.59 -2.25
CA GLU A 73 -13.39 26.36 -3.50
C GLU A 73 -12.53 26.74 -4.72
N GLY A 74 -12.58 25.92 -5.78
CA GLY A 74 -11.80 26.09 -7.00
C GLY A 74 -10.42 25.43 -7.02
N ASP A 75 -9.92 24.95 -5.87
CA ASP A 75 -8.71 24.11 -5.84
C ASP A 75 -9.00 22.66 -6.30
N ILE A 76 -7.95 21.92 -6.66
CA ILE A 76 -8.04 20.51 -7.05
C ILE A 76 -7.45 19.63 -5.94
N LEU A 77 -8.30 18.77 -5.37
CA LEU A 77 -7.90 17.64 -4.52
C LEU A 77 -8.11 16.32 -5.26
N TYR A 78 -7.71 15.22 -4.64
CA TYR A 78 -7.70 13.89 -5.26
C TYR A 78 -8.45 12.88 -4.40
N ARG A 79 -9.49 12.27 -4.96
CA ARG A 79 -10.20 11.16 -4.34
C ARG A 79 -9.48 9.83 -4.63
N PRO A 80 -9.15 9.00 -3.63
CA PRO A 80 -8.59 7.68 -3.87
C PRO A 80 -9.55 6.78 -4.66
N VAL A 81 -9.00 5.99 -5.59
CA VAL A 81 -9.74 4.96 -6.32
C VAL A 81 -9.53 3.63 -5.60
N PHE A 82 -10.54 3.17 -4.86
CA PHE A 82 -10.46 1.93 -4.11
C PHE A 82 -10.68 0.70 -5.01
N LYS A 83 -9.72 -0.24 -4.99
CA LYS A 83 -9.84 -1.56 -5.60
C LYS A 83 -10.16 -2.61 -4.54
N ARG A 84 -11.22 -3.38 -4.77
CA ARG A 84 -11.66 -4.46 -3.88
C ARG A 84 -10.61 -5.58 -3.82
N GLY A 85 -10.19 -5.96 -2.62
CA GLY A 85 -9.38 -7.15 -2.38
C GLY A 85 -10.17 -8.46 -2.48
N HIS A 86 -9.49 -9.59 -2.30
CA HIS A 86 -10.08 -10.92 -2.54
C HIS A 86 -10.95 -11.45 -1.38
N ALA A 87 -10.87 -10.85 -0.18
CA ALA A 87 -11.64 -11.30 0.98
C ALA A 87 -13.15 -10.96 0.90
N PRO A 88 -14.03 -11.76 1.53
CA PRO A 88 -15.43 -11.39 1.79
C PRO A 88 -15.53 -10.09 2.62
N GLY A 89 -16.62 -9.34 2.47
CA GLY A 89 -16.85 -8.08 3.22
C GLY A 89 -15.96 -6.90 2.82
N ALA A 90 -15.09 -7.05 1.81
CA ALA A 90 -14.15 -6.02 1.37
C ALA A 90 -14.78 -4.65 1.02
N LEU A 91 -16.02 -4.64 0.48
CA LEU A 91 -16.74 -3.41 0.13
C LEU A 91 -17.39 -2.72 1.34
N GLU A 92 -17.79 -3.48 2.37
CA GLU A 92 -18.47 -2.95 3.55
C GLU A 92 -17.55 -2.08 4.42
N ASN A 93 -16.24 -2.35 4.32
CA ASN A 93 -15.16 -1.69 5.04
C ASN A 93 -14.51 -0.53 4.26
N ILE A 94 -15.02 -0.17 3.07
CA ILE A 94 -14.54 1.02 2.33
C ILE A 94 -14.96 2.29 3.10
N PRO A 95 -14.07 3.31 3.23
CA PRO A 95 -14.41 4.59 3.82
C PRO A 95 -15.64 5.21 3.16
N LYS A 96 -16.60 5.62 3.98
CA LYS A 96 -17.87 6.24 3.54
C LYS A 96 -17.84 7.76 3.58
N GLU A 97 -16.82 8.32 4.21
CA GLU A 97 -16.50 9.74 4.24
C GLU A 97 -15.82 10.16 2.94
N ASP A 98 -15.92 11.44 2.59
CA ASP A 98 -15.34 11.95 1.35
C ASP A 98 -13.82 12.17 1.52
N TRP A 99 -13.06 11.10 1.31
CA TRP A 99 -11.61 11.13 1.39
C TRP A 99 -11.04 11.91 0.20
N LEU A 100 -10.51 13.10 0.48
CA LEU A 100 -9.79 13.93 -0.48
C LEU A 100 -8.37 14.20 0.02
N ASP A 101 -7.36 13.89 -0.79
CA ASP A 101 -5.95 14.20 -0.51
C ASP A 101 -5.45 15.34 -1.41
N CYS A 102 -4.54 16.16 -0.89
CA CYS A 102 -3.87 17.19 -1.69
C CYS A 102 -2.72 16.61 -2.53
N PRO A 103 -2.29 17.30 -3.62
CA PRO A 103 -1.29 16.75 -4.55
C PRO A 103 -0.03 16.22 -3.86
N THR A 104 0.50 16.95 -2.88
CA THR A 104 1.70 16.56 -2.11
C THR A 104 1.50 15.29 -1.28
N CYS A 105 0.31 15.07 -0.72
CA CYS A 105 0.01 13.86 0.05
C CYS A 105 -0.23 12.63 -0.85
N VAL A 106 -0.72 12.85 -2.08
CA VAL A 106 -0.82 11.81 -3.10
C VAL A 106 0.58 11.36 -3.55
N GLU A 107 1.46 12.30 -3.92
CA GLU A 107 2.82 11.98 -4.40
C GLU A 107 3.69 11.26 -3.34
N GLN A 108 3.43 11.49 -2.05
CA GLN A 108 4.14 10.84 -0.93
C GLN A 108 3.63 9.42 -0.62
N ARG A 109 2.51 8.98 -1.21
CA ARG A 109 1.94 7.64 -1.05
C ARG A 109 2.12 6.84 -2.36
N PRO A 110 3.11 5.93 -2.46
CA PRO A 110 3.19 5.03 -3.62
C PRO A 110 1.94 4.14 -3.67
N SER A 111 1.33 4.07 -4.86
CA SER A 111 0.18 3.23 -5.21
C SER A 111 0.58 1.83 -5.68
#